data_AF-A0A7S3B050-F1
#
_entry.id   AF-A0A7S3B050-F1
#
_cell.length_a   1.000
_cell.length_b   1.000
_cell.length_c   1.000
_cell.angle_alpha   90.00
_cell.angle_beta   90.00
_cell.angle_gamma   90.00
#
_symmetry.space_group_name_H-M   'P 1'
#
loop_
_entity.id
_entity.type
_entity.pdbx_description
1 polymer ?
#
loop_
_entity_poly.entity_id
_entity_poly.type
_entity_poly.pdbx_seq_one_letter_code
_entity_poly.pdbx_strand_id
1 'polypeptide(L)'
;MRELCHNDGALPRKSSADREPPTDETEGYLSRLNAPGMLPPFKHVILIGSSTDKFVPLYSSQLQVPSDLVADDPRAVTLASMCENTLASLTGSSLLRVEAHFNHRPRLFDMDEAVGRATHVIFLENIPFLRMVATRYACYFNDA
;
A
#
# COMPACT_ATOMS: atom_id res chain seq x y z
N MET A 1 2.93 -44.12 -1.78
CA MET A 1 2.46 -42.92 -1.06
C MET A 1 2.31 -41.84 -2.12
N ARG A 2 1.06 -41.47 -2.43
CA ARG A 2 0.69 -40.62 -3.58
C ARG A 2 1.12 -39.16 -3.37
N GLU A 3 1.34 -38.50 -4.50
CA GLU A 3 1.73 -37.11 -4.74
C GLU A 3 0.87 -36.06 -4.03
N LEU A 4 1.47 -34.88 -3.82
CA LEU A 4 0.87 -33.55 -4.05
C LEU A 4 2.00 -32.50 -4.05
N CYS A 5 2.81 -32.51 -5.10
CA CYS A 5 3.58 -31.34 -5.54
C CYS A 5 2.92 -30.85 -6.83
N HIS A 6 1.90 -30.02 -6.67
CA HIS A 6 1.42 -29.13 -7.72
C HIS A 6 1.36 -27.74 -7.10
N ASN A 7 2.38 -26.94 -7.39
CA ASN A 7 2.25 -25.50 -7.41
C ASN A 7 3.23 -24.95 -8.44
N ASP A 8 2.83 -25.09 -9.71
CA ASP A 8 3.40 -24.35 -10.82
C ASP A 8 3.04 -22.87 -10.66
N GLY A 9 3.91 -22.14 -9.96
CA GLY A 9 3.73 -20.71 -9.71
C GLY A 9 5.02 -19.97 -9.34
N ALA A 10 6.19 -20.59 -9.52
CA ALA A 10 7.46 -19.90 -9.30
C ALA A 10 7.67 -18.87 -10.41
N LEU A 11 7.30 -17.62 -10.14
CA LEU A 11 7.58 -16.51 -11.05
C LEU A 11 9.10 -16.42 -11.29
N PRO A 12 9.55 -16.36 -12.55
CA PRO A 12 10.99 -16.30 -12.85
C PRO A 12 11.58 -15.03 -12.24
N ARG A 13 12.52 -15.21 -11.31
CA ARG A 13 13.33 -14.15 -10.70
C ARG A 13 14.38 -13.67 -11.72
N LYS A 14 13.98 -12.77 -12.62
CA LYS A 14 14.95 -11.89 -13.30
C LYS A 14 15.17 -10.65 -12.43
N SER A 15 16.42 -10.18 -12.36
CA SER A 15 16.78 -8.94 -11.66
C SER A 15 15.96 -7.77 -12.24
N SER A 16 15.53 -6.83 -11.39
CA SER A 16 14.74 -5.67 -11.81
C SER A 16 15.50 -4.70 -12.72
N ALA A 17 16.81 -4.89 -12.90
CA ALA A 17 17.66 -4.04 -13.73
C ALA A 17 17.68 -4.46 -15.22
N ASP A 18 17.29 -5.69 -15.55
CA ASP A 18 17.44 -6.28 -16.89
C ASP A 18 16.12 -6.39 -17.69
N ARG A 19 15.04 -5.76 -17.20
CA ARG A 19 13.73 -5.78 -17.88
C ARG A 19 13.46 -4.44 -18.55
N GLU A 20 13.25 -4.48 -19.86
CA GLU A 20 12.61 -3.36 -20.56
C GLU A 20 11.30 -3.00 -19.84
N PRO A 21 10.99 -1.71 -19.66
CA PRO A 21 9.76 -1.30 -19.02
C PRO A 21 8.58 -1.92 -19.79
N PRO A 22 7.61 -2.53 -19.08
CA PRO A 22 6.50 -3.20 -19.74
C PRO A 22 5.77 -2.19 -20.63
N THR A 23 5.53 -2.58 -21.87
CA THR A 23 4.76 -1.79 -22.86
C THR A 23 3.28 -1.69 -22.51
N ASP A 24 2.82 -2.56 -21.61
CA ASP A 24 1.46 -2.60 -21.05
C ASP A 24 1.54 -2.55 -19.52
N GLU A 25 0.91 -1.55 -18.91
CA GLU A 25 0.89 -1.35 -17.45
C GLU A 25 0.24 -2.54 -16.70
N THR A 26 -0.56 -3.36 -17.39
CA THR A 26 -1.17 -4.57 -16.84
C THR A 26 -0.19 -5.73 -16.67
N GLU A 27 0.95 -5.72 -17.37
CA GLU A 27 1.99 -6.76 -17.28
C GLU A 27 3.06 -6.48 -16.21
N GLY A 28 2.95 -5.33 -15.54
CA GLY A 28 3.86 -4.90 -14.49
C GLY A 28 3.96 -5.90 -13.33
N TYR A 29 5.14 -5.92 -12.67
CA TYR A 29 5.37 -6.78 -11.50
C TYR A 29 4.35 -6.52 -10.38
N LEU A 30 3.99 -5.26 -10.14
CA LEU A 30 3.00 -4.87 -9.14
C LEU A 30 1.59 -5.35 -9.51
N SER A 31 1.19 -5.22 -10.78
CA SER A 31 -0.09 -5.71 -11.29
C SER A 31 -0.23 -7.23 -11.09
N ARG A 32 0.86 -7.99 -11.27
CA ARG A 32 0.90 -9.43 -11.03
C ARG A 32 0.84 -9.80 -9.55
N LEU A 33 1.51 -9.05 -8.68
CA LEU A 33 1.40 -9.23 -7.22
C LEU A 33 0.00 -8.90 -6.71
N ASN A 34 -0.70 -8.02 -7.43
CA ASN A 34 -2.04 -7.59 -7.11
C ASN A 34 -3.13 -8.50 -7.70
N ALA A 35 -2.75 -9.63 -8.32
CA ALA A 35 -3.72 -10.59 -8.82
C ALA A 35 -4.65 -11.10 -7.69
N PRO A 36 -5.94 -11.35 -7.99
CA PRO A 36 -6.89 -11.85 -6.99
C PRO A 36 -6.37 -13.09 -6.25
N GLY A 37 -6.56 -13.11 -4.93
CA GLY A 37 -6.15 -14.24 -4.08
C GLY A 37 -4.66 -14.31 -3.73
N MET A 38 -3.84 -13.36 -4.20
CA MET A 38 -2.41 -13.29 -3.82
C MET A 38 -2.18 -12.71 -2.43
N LEU A 39 -3.13 -11.89 -1.93
CA LEU A 39 -3.06 -11.35 -0.58
C LEU A 39 -3.67 -12.35 0.42
N PRO A 40 -2.98 -12.64 1.54
CA PRO A 40 -3.56 -13.47 2.58
C PRO A 40 -4.78 -12.78 3.20
N PRO A 41 -5.72 -13.54 3.76
CA PRO A 41 -6.86 -12.94 4.46
C PRO A 41 -6.38 -12.21 5.72
N PHE A 42 -6.89 -11.00 5.93
CA PHE A 42 -6.65 -10.21 7.14
C PHE A 42 -7.93 -10.09 7.94
N LYS A 43 -7.87 -10.18 9.26
CA LYS A 43 -9.05 -9.90 10.11
C LYS A 43 -9.27 -8.40 10.28
N HIS A 44 -8.18 -7.66 10.41
CA HIS A 44 -8.15 -6.24 10.71
C HIS A 44 -7.08 -5.57 9.85
N VAL A 45 -7.44 -4.49 9.14
CA VAL A 45 -6.55 -3.72 8.28
C VAL A 45 -6.67 -2.24 8.63
N ILE A 46 -5.53 -1.61 8.92
CA ILE A 46 -5.44 -0.18 9.17
C ILE A 46 -4.54 0.43 8.10
N LEU A 47 -5.12 1.30 7.27
CA LEU A 47 -4.42 2.06 6.25
C LEU A 47 -4.15 3.45 6.79
N ILE A 48 -2.87 3.82 6.91
CA ILE A 48 -2.47 5.13 7.42
C ILE A 48 -1.70 5.86 6.33
N GLY A 49 -2.13 7.08 6.06
CA GLY A 49 -1.56 7.94 5.03
C GLY A 49 -1.52 9.39 5.47
N SER A 50 -0.87 10.24 4.68
CA SER A 50 -0.85 11.68 4.91
C SER A 50 -0.86 12.43 3.59
N SER A 51 -1.63 13.51 3.52
CA SER A 51 -1.60 14.47 2.40
C SER A 51 -0.29 15.25 2.31
N THR A 52 0.52 15.29 3.37
CA THR A 52 1.84 15.93 3.35
C THR A 52 2.98 14.95 3.01
N ASP A 53 2.68 13.68 2.77
CA ASP A 53 3.66 12.70 2.28
C ASP A 53 3.86 12.88 0.78
N LYS A 54 5.10 13.19 0.38
CA LYS A 54 5.46 13.38 -1.03
C LYS A 54 6.06 12.11 -1.64
N PHE A 55 6.39 11.11 -0.81
CA PHE A 55 6.97 9.85 -1.25
C PHE A 55 5.89 8.81 -1.58
N VAL A 56 4.88 8.65 -0.72
CA VAL A 56 3.71 7.81 -0.99
C VAL A 56 2.47 8.70 -1.03
N PRO A 57 1.86 8.92 -2.21
CA PRO A 57 0.64 9.72 -2.32
C PRO A 57 -0.50 9.16 -1.47
N LEU A 58 -1.29 10.06 -0.87
CA LEU A 58 -2.38 9.70 0.03
C LEU A 58 -3.34 8.66 -0.59
N TYR A 59 -3.74 8.85 -1.84
CA TYR A 59 -4.65 7.94 -2.54
C TYR A 59 -4.09 6.50 -2.61
N SER A 60 -2.77 6.34 -2.78
CA SER A 60 -2.12 5.03 -2.83
C SER A 60 -2.12 4.38 -1.45
N SER A 61 -1.74 5.13 -0.41
CA SER A 61 -1.74 4.64 0.98
C SER A 61 -3.14 4.25 1.50
N GLN A 62 -4.19 4.84 0.94
CA GLN A 62 -5.57 4.56 1.32
C GLN A 62 -6.31 3.61 0.36
N LEU A 63 -5.65 3.08 -0.67
CA LEU A 63 -6.26 2.26 -1.72
C LEU A 63 -7.48 2.96 -2.35
N GLN A 64 -7.25 4.16 -2.86
CA GLN A 64 -8.26 5.00 -3.51
C GLN A 64 -7.78 5.41 -4.90
N VAL A 65 -8.73 5.53 -5.81
CA VAL A 65 -8.50 6.12 -7.13
C VAL A 65 -8.68 7.64 -7.00
N PRO A 66 -7.68 8.46 -7.36
CA PRO A 66 -7.82 9.92 -7.38
C PRO A 66 -8.99 10.37 -8.25
N SER A 67 -9.75 11.35 -7.78
CA SER A 67 -10.84 11.99 -8.54
C SER A 67 -10.36 12.72 -9.79
N ASP A 68 -9.09 13.10 -9.82
CA ASP A 68 -8.52 14.00 -10.82
C ASP A 68 -7.96 13.24 -12.03
N LEU A 69 -7.97 11.90 -11.97
CA LEU A 69 -7.65 11.03 -13.09
C LEU A 69 -8.86 10.89 -14.01
N VAL A 70 -8.65 11.10 -15.32
CA VAL A 70 -9.69 10.93 -16.34
C VAL A 70 -10.08 9.46 -16.43
N ALA A 71 -11.37 9.15 -16.56
CA ALA A 71 -11.88 7.77 -16.58
C ALA A 71 -11.26 6.89 -17.68
N ASP A 72 -10.85 7.49 -18.81
CA ASP A 72 -10.21 6.79 -19.94
C ASP A 72 -8.66 6.80 -19.86
N ASP A 73 -8.06 7.32 -18.78
CA ASP A 73 -6.61 7.23 -18.58
C ASP A 73 -6.26 5.76 -18.26
N PRO A 74 -5.39 5.10 -19.03
CA PRO A 74 -4.96 3.72 -18.76
C PRO A 74 -4.43 3.49 -17.34
N ARG A 75 -3.84 4.53 -16.73
CA ARG A 75 -3.36 4.49 -15.34
C ARG A 75 -4.51 4.48 -14.35
N ALA A 76 -5.59 5.20 -14.64
CA ALA A 76 -6.79 5.20 -13.80
C ALA A 76 -7.45 3.82 -13.82
N VAL A 77 -7.57 3.22 -15.01
CA VAL A 77 -8.10 1.87 -15.19
C VAL A 77 -7.26 0.84 -14.45
N THR A 78 -5.93 0.90 -14.60
CA THR A 78 -5.01 -0.02 -13.91
C THR A 78 -5.08 0.17 -12.39
N LEU A 79 -5.05 1.40 -11.89
CA LEU A 79 -5.13 1.68 -10.46
C LEU A 79 -6.48 1.27 -9.85
N ALA A 80 -7.58 1.48 -10.59
CA ALA A 80 -8.92 1.06 -10.17
C ALA A 80 -8.97 -0.47 -10.04
N SER A 81 -8.52 -1.20 -11.08
CA SER A 81 -8.42 -2.66 -11.02
C SER A 81 -7.57 -3.13 -9.85
N MET A 82 -6.45 -2.44 -9.58
CA MET A 82 -5.58 -2.80 -8.46
C MET A 82 -6.24 -2.56 -7.09
N CYS A 83 -6.95 -1.45 -6.94
CA CYS A 83 -7.69 -1.15 -5.72
C CYS A 83 -8.80 -2.18 -5.51
N GLU A 84 -9.55 -2.52 -6.56
CA GLU A 84 -10.62 -3.51 -6.51
C GLU A 84 -10.12 -4.90 -6.09
N ASN A 85 -9.05 -5.41 -6.72
CA ASN A 85 -8.49 -6.71 -6.35
C ASN A 85 -8.01 -6.76 -4.90
N THR A 86 -7.37 -5.66 -4.45
CA THR A 86 -6.90 -5.53 -3.07
C THR A 86 -8.07 -5.53 -2.10
N LEU A 87 -9.06 -4.67 -2.33
CA LEU A 87 -10.23 -4.51 -1.46
C LEU A 87 -11.12 -5.76 -1.46
N ALA A 88 -11.24 -6.46 -2.59
CA ALA A 88 -11.95 -7.73 -2.68
C ALA A 88 -11.31 -8.78 -1.75
N SER A 89 -9.98 -8.80 -1.65
CA SER A 89 -9.24 -9.69 -0.74
C SER A 89 -9.44 -9.35 0.74
N LEU A 90 -9.97 -8.14 1.04
CA LEU A 90 -10.31 -7.68 2.39
C LEU A 90 -11.80 -7.82 2.71
N THR A 91 -12.56 -8.55 1.88
CA THR A 91 -13.98 -8.83 2.15
C THR A 91 -14.10 -9.64 3.44
N GLY A 92 -14.77 -9.07 4.46
CA GLY A 92 -14.88 -9.66 5.79
C GLY A 92 -13.85 -9.18 6.80
N SER A 93 -12.88 -8.35 6.39
CA SER A 93 -11.97 -7.65 7.29
C SER A 93 -12.62 -6.39 7.87
N SER A 94 -12.20 -5.99 9.08
CA SER A 94 -12.43 -4.61 9.53
C SER A 94 -11.39 -3.70 8.88
N LEU A 95 -11.85 -2.77 8.04
CA LEU A 95 -10.99 -1.80 7.37
C LEU A 95 -11.12 -0.41 8.01
N LEU A 96 -9.99 0.16 8.44
CA LEU A 96 -9.91 1.52 8.97
C LEU A 96 -8.93 2.34 8.12
N ARG A 97 -9.34 3.55 7.73
CA ARG A 97 -8.47 4.53 7.05
C ARG A 97 -8.20 5.70 7.99
N VAL A 98 -6.94 6.06 8.17
CA VAL A 98 -6.50 7.17 9.01
C VAL A 98 -5.66 8.11 8.17
N GLU A 99 -6.06 9.37 8.12
CA GLU A 99 -5.19 10.44 7.63
C GLU A 99 -4.48 11.08 8.82
N ALA A 100 -3.15 11.04 8.79
CA ALA A 100 -2.30 11.62 9.81
C ALA A 100 -1.71 12.93 9.31
N HIS A 101 -1.90 14.00 10.09
CA HIS A 101 -1.30 15.30 9.82
C HIS A 101 -0.25 15.60 10.88
N PHE A 102 1.01 15.67 10.47
CA PHE A 102 2.10 16.02 11.36
C PHE A 102 2.48 17.47 11.15
N ASN A 103 2.34 18.29 12.20
CA ASN A 103 2.89 19.64 12.21
C ASN A 103 4.41 19.54 12.38
N HIS A 104 5.14 19.29 11.30
CA HIS A 104 6.59 19.37 11.30
C HIS A 104 7.02 20.78 10.90
N ARG A 105 8.02 21.32 11.61
CA ARG A 105 8.73 22.51 11.14
C ARG A 105 9.84 22.02 10.21
N PRO A 106 9.96 22.56 8.99
CA PRO A 106 11.06 22.24 8.10
C PRO A 106 12.39 22.51 8.80
N ARG A 107 13.25 21.50 8.86
CA ARG A 107 14.62 21.66 9.33
C ARG A 107 15.48 21.95 8.11
N LEU A 108 16.22 23.04 8.15
CA LEU A 108 17.22 23.32 7.11
C LEU A 108 18.17 22.11 7.01
N PHE A 109 18.26 21.52 5.81
CA PHE A 109 19.10 20.36 5.46
C PHE A 109 18.61 18.97 5.90
N ASP A 110 17.30 18.76 6.00
CA ASP A 110 16.76 17.40 6.20
C ASP A 110 16.68 16.63 4.86
N MET A 111 17.46 15.54 4.75
CA MET A 111 17.44 14.67 3.57
C MET A 111 16.11 13.95 3.40
N ASP A 112 15.39 13.68 4.48
CA ASP A 112 14.08 13.00 4.42
C ASP A 112 13.00 13.93 3.86
N GLU A 113 13.12 15.24 4.10
CA GLU A 113 12.24 16.24 3.51
C GLU A 113 12.52 16.43 2.01
N ALA A 114 13.79 16.36 1.61
CA ALA A 114 14.20 16.41 0.20
C ALA A 114 13.73 15.19 -0.60
N VAL A 115 13.71 13.99 0.02
CA VAL A 115 13.23 12.74 -0.62
C VAL A 115 11.71 12.57 -0.46
N GLY A 116 11.04 13.48 0.27
CA GLY A 116 9.60 13.43 0.48
C GLY A 116 9.13 12.36 1.46
N ARG A 117 10.06 11.66 2.11
CA ARG A 117 9.82 10.58 3.08
C ARG A 117 9.64 11.07 4.50
N ALA A 118 9.88 12.36 4.75
CA ALA A 118 9.78 12.96 6.08
C ALA A 118 8.49 12.55 6.80
N THR A 119 7.34 12.63 6.13
CA THR A 119 6.05 12.28 6.76
C THR A 119 5.93 10.80 7.13
N HIS A 120 6.43 9.89 6.28
CA HIS A 120 6.45 8.45 6.55
C HIS A 120 7.43 8.08 7.69
N VAL A 121 8.62 8.69 7.69
CA VAL A 121 9.64 8.49 8.74
C VAL A 121 9.14 9.06 10.07
N ILE A 122 8.61 10.28 10.06
CA ILE A 122 7.98 10.90 11.24
C ILE A 122 6.87 10.02 11.78
N PHE A 123 6.03 9.43 10.92
CA PHE A 123 4.99 8.51 11.36
C PHE A 123 5.57 7.32 12.15
N LEU A 124 6.61 6.65 11.63
CA LEU A 124 7.24 5.49 12.30
C LEU A 124 8.02 5.88 13.56
N GLU A 125 8.55 7.09 13.63
CA GLU A 125 9.34 7.57 14.77
C GLU A 125 8.50 8.29 15.84
N ASN A 126 7.27 8.67 15.53
CA ASN A 126 6.37 9.34 16.46
C ASN A 126 5.75 8.32 17.43
N ILE A 127 6.52 7.94 18.45
CA ILE A 127 6.10 7.01 19.51
C ILE A 127 4.77 7.43 20.17
N PRO A 128 4.50 8.72 20.48
CA PRO A 128 3.19 9.13 20.98
C PRO A 128 2.04 8.78 20.03
N PHE A 129 2.20 9.03 18.74
CA PHE A 129 1.22 8.68 17.72
C PHE A 129 1.03 7.16 17.62
N LEU A 130 2.12 6.38 17.56
CA LEU A 130 2.04 4.92 17.53
C LEU A 130 1.35 4.34 18.78
N ARG A 131 1.66 4.89 19.96
CA ARG A 131 0.97 4.53 21.22
C ARG A 131 -0.51 4.87 21.18
N MET A 132 -0.87 6.04 20.66
CA MET A 132 -2.26 6.43 20.48
C MET A 132 -2.99 5.45 19.56
N VAL A 133 -2.42 5.11 18.40
CA VAL A 133 -3.01 4.13 17.46
C VAL A 133 -3.16 2.76 18.14
N ALA A 134 -2.09 2.24 18.77
CA ALA A 134 -2.12 0.95 19.44
C ALA A 134 -3.13 0.89 20.59
N THR A 135 -3.28 1.99 21.35
CA THR A 135 -4.22 2.05 22.48
C THR A 135 -5.66 2.25 22.01
N ARG A 136 -5.89 3.17 21.06
CA ARG A 136 -7.22 3.52 20.57
C ARG A 136 -7.85 2.40 19.76
N TYR A 137 -7.04 1.66 19.01
CA TYR A 137 -7.44 0.54 18.17
C TYR A 137 -6.95 -0.79 18.73
N ALA A 138 -6.79 -0.90 20.05
CA ALA A 138 -6.33 -2.12 20.73
C ALA A 138 -7.17 -3.36 20.36
N CYS A 139 -8.46 -3.20 20.08
CA CYS A 139 -9.31 -4.29 19.60
C CYS A 139 -8.82 -4.91 18.28
N TYR A 140 -8.16 -4.15 17.41
CA TYR A 140 -7.60 -4.67 16.16
C TYR A 140 -6.38 -5.58 16.39
N PHE A 141 -5.76 -5.53 17.58
CA PHE A 141 -4.55 -6.27 17.93
C PHE A 141 -4.79 -7.39 18.96
N ASN A 142 -5.81 -7.25 19.79
CA ASN A 142 -6.08 -8.16 20.92
C ASN A 142 -7.14 -9.22 20.60
N ASP A 143 -7.85 -9.11 19.47
CA ASP A 143 -8.80 -10.11 19.01
C ASP A 143 -8.05 -11.29 18.34
N ALA A 144 -7.26 -12.04 19.10
CA ALA A 144 -6.67 -13.32 18.70
C ALA A 144 -7.61 -14.49 19.02
#